data_AF-A0A673AQ64-F1
#
_entry.id   AF-A0A673AQ64-F1
#
_cell.length_a   1.000
_cell.length_b   1.000
_cell.length_c   1.000
_cell.angle_alpha   90.00
_cell.angle_beta   90.00
_cell.angle_gamma   90.00
#
_symmetry.space_group_name_H-M   'P 1'
#
loop_
_entity.id
_entity.type
_entity.pdbx_description
1 polymer ?
#
loop_
_entity_poly.entity_id
_entity_poly.type
_entity_poly.pdbx_seq_one_letter_code
_entity_poly.pdbx_strand_id
1 'polypeptide(L)'
;QPPKNKGSSKKPPKVKTPTLIDGLTKDEMTKEQLEEHIARLREELDREREERNYFQLERDKIQTFWDITERQLKEAKAELTNLDRDVDEDQKHHQIETKVYKQKMKHLLCEHQNTVCELSADGLASSEVMQTKKTELENEIHDKIMSIRVDIQERDNESLVKETEKKHEDEIHKTRESLEKKFREVEDKYKRKLELLREELDNKRKSEICEREEHWNKHIATIMEVHKKALNKAREFINSTEKELDLNISLKKEIENENMKLKQKEKDLTSVLQDNKHLAECLSKVKEETFQIEKQMKHSMSKLRNNERFKERQLNNLMREHELLKNKFREIQQEGDELSKSFTRSFQKLQQKTDVKNIQLEKKLNSLTDTVEKTQTQLVSVLSAANVDQTAHRGIINKVEVQLCVFLFGSSSV
;
A
#
# COMPACT_ATOMS: atom_id res chain seq x y z
N GLN A 1 -25.94 -186.64 -73.71
CA GLN A 1 -25.05 -187.72 -74.17
C GLN A 1 -24.42 -188.38 -72.94
N PRO A 2 -24.09 -189.69 -72.92
CA PRO A 2 -24.93 -190.91 -72.97
C PRO A 2 -24.46 -191.91 -71.84
N PRO A 3 -24.80 -193.23 -71.76
CA PRO A 3 -25.55 -194.14 -72.67
C PRO A 3 -26.81 -194.78 -72.03
N LYS A 4 -27.86 -195.27 -72.72
CA LYS A 4 -28.13 -196.08 -73.95
C LYS A 4 -27.89 -197.61 -73.83
N ASN A 5 -28.98 -198.35 -74.10
CA ASN A 5 -29.12 -199.74 -74.60
C ASN A 5 -28.98 -200.89 -73.57
N LYS A 6 -29.66 -202.05 -73.67
CA LYS A 6 -30.59 -202.70 -74.62
C LYS A 6 -31.06 -204.02 -73.95
N GLY A 7 -32.15 -204.60 -74.44
CA GLY A 7 -32.19 -206.07 -74.65
C GLY A 7 -33.21 -206.88 -73.87
N SER A 8 -34.28 -207.23 -74.57
CA SER A 8 -35.12 -208.41 -74.37
C SER A 8 -34.34 -209.71 -74.16
N SER A 9 -34.81 -210.64 -73.31
CA SER A 9 -34.79 -212.08 -73.63
C SER A 9 -35.63 -212.94 -72.66
N LYS A 10 -36.44 -213.83 -73.26
CA LYS A 10 -37.12 -214.98 -72.65
C LYS A 10 -36.13 -216.14 -72.42
N LYS A 11 -36.50 -217.03 -71.47
CA LYS A 11 -36.22 -218.51 -71.32
C LYS A 11 -35.46 -218.86 -70.03
N PRO A 12 -35.46 -220.13 -69.55
CA PRO A 12 -36.46 -221.23 -69.58
C PRO A 12 -36.70 -221.82 -68.16
N PRO A 13 -37.66 -222.75 -67.96
CA PRO A 13 -37.92 -223.37 -66.65
C PRO A 13 -36.80 -224.37 -66.31
N LYS A 14 -36.13 -224.18 -65.17
CA LYS A 14 -35.15 -225.16 -64.66
C LYS A 14 -35.74 -225.95 -63.50
N VAL A 15 -36.13 -227.16 -63.89
CA VAL A 15 -36.15 -228.43 -63.14
C VAL A 15 -35.40 -228.36 -61.82
N LYS A 16 -36.12 -228.63 -60.74
CA LYS A 16 -35.63 -228.79 -59.37
C LYS A 16 -34.57 -229.89 -59.34
N THR A 17 -33.32 -229.51 -59.10
CA THR A 17 -32.30 -230.41 -58.59
C THR A 17 -32.69 -230.88 -57.19
N PRO A 18 -32.44 -232.16 -56.83
CA PRO A 18 -32.77 -232.67 -55.51
C PRO A 18 -31.92 -231.93 -54.47
N THR A 19 -32.57 -231.39 -53.45
CA THR A 19 -31.92 -230.71 -52.32
C THR A 19 -31.21 -231.76 -51.47
N LEU A 20 -29.90 -231.88 -51.65
CA LEU A 20 -29.03 -232.62 -50.73
C LEU A 20 -29.02 -231.90 -49.37
N ILE A 21 -29.23 -232.65 -48.30
CA ILE A 21 -29.17 -232.15 -46.92
C ILE A 21 -27.99 -232.89 -46.26
N ASP A 22 -26.94 -232.15 -45.92
CA ASP A 22 -25.72 -232.66 -45.26
C ASP A 22 -25.09 -233.92 -45.94
N GLY A 23 -25.14 -233.98 -47.28
CA GLY A 23 -24.51 -235.04 -48.06
C GLY A 23 -25.29 -236.36 -48.19
N LEU A 24 -26.51 -236.47 -47.65
CA LEU A 24 -27.38 -237.64 -47.76
C LEU A 24 -28.71 -237.30 -48.45
N THR A 25 -29.33 -238.30 -49.10
CA THR A 25 -30.64 -238.15 -49.74
C THR A 25 -31.78 -238.29 -48.72
N LYS A 26 -32.93 -237.62 -48.96
CA LYS A 26 -34.07 -237.60 -48.01
C LYS A 26 -34.58 -238.98 -47.57
N ASP A 27 -34.31 -240.01 -48.37
CA ASP A 27 -34.76 -241.38 -48.12
C ASP A 27 -33.74 -242.23 -47.31
N GLU A 28 -32.55 -241.67 -47.00
CA GLU A 28 -31.46 -242.37 -46.28
C GLU A 28 -31.18 -241.80 -44.87
N MET A 29 -31.75 -240.65 -44.53
CA MET A 29 -31.64 -240.07 -43.17
C MET A 29 -32.72 -240.65 -42.26
N THR A 30 -32.33 -241.17 -41.10
CA THR A 30 -33.28 -241.59 -40.06
C THR A 30 -34.06 -240.39 -39.53
N LYS A 31 -35.30 -240.62 -39.08
CA LYS A 31 -36.22 -239.57 -38.61
C LYS A 31 -35.55 -238.61 -37.59
N GLU A 32 -34.73 -239.13 -36.69
CA GLU A 32 -33.99 -238.37 -35.67
C GLU A 32 -32.94 -237.42 -36.28
N GLN A 33 -32.21 -237.84 -37.34
CA GLN A 33 -31.22 -236.99 -38.01
C GLN A 33 -31.85 -235.84 -38.81
N LEU A 34 -33.03 -236.07 -39.39
CA LEU A 34 -33.83 -235.02 -40.02
C LEU A 34 -34.36 -234.03 -38.98
N GLU A 35 -34.81 -234.51 -37.82
CA GLU A 35 -35.27 -233.68 -36.69
C GLU A 35 -34.14 -232.80 -36.15
N GLU A 36 -32.93 -233.33 -35.99
CA GLU A 36 -31.76 -232.58 -35.53
C GLU A 36 -31.27 -231.53 -36.55
N HIS A 37 -31.31 -231.83 -37.85
CA HIS A 37 -31.01 -230.83 -38.89
C HIS A 37 -32.08 -229.73 -38.94
N ILE A 38 -33.37 -230.07 -38.72
CA ILE A 38 -34.44 -229.08 -38.58
C ILE A 38 -34.21 -228.23 -37.34
N ALA A 39 -33.76 -228.79 -36.22
CA ALA A 39 -33.42 -228.07 -35.01
C ALA A 39 -32.26 -227.09 -35.25
N ARG A 40 -31.16 -227.55 -35.87
CA ARG A 40 -30.02 -226.70 -36.25
C ARG A 40 -30.44 -225.54 -37.15
N LEU A 41 -31.25 -225.79 -38.18
CA LEU A 41 -31.75 -224.73 -39.06
C LEU A 41 -32.67 -223.73 -38.35
N ARG A 42 -33.46 -224.18 -37.37
CA ARG A 42 -34.29 -223.29 -36.54
C ARG A 42 -33.44 -222.42 -35.63
N GLU A 43 -32.44 -223.02 -34.99
CA GLU A 43 -31.46 -222.27 -34.19
C GLU A 43 -30.70 -221.25 -35.04
N GLU A 44 -30.25 -221.63 -36.25
CA GLU A 44 -29.59 -220.70 -37.18
C GLU A 44 -30.53 -219.58 -37.60
N LEU A 45 -31.79 -219.90 -37.89
CA LEU A 45 -32.80 -218.90 -38.25
C LEU A 45 -33.08 -217.94 -37.09
N ASP A 46 -33.13 -218.44 -35.86
CA ASP A 46 -33.37 -217.64 -34.67
C ASP A 46 -32.13 -216.79 -34.30
N ARG A 47 -30.90 -217.33 -34.43
CA ARG A 47 -29.65 -216.55 -34.36
C ARG A 47 -29.64 -215.42 -35.38
N GLU A 48 -29.93 -215.72 -36.64
CA GLU A 48 -30.01 -214.72 -37.72
C GLU A 48 -31.11 -213.68 -37.47
N ARG A 49 -32.21 -214.04 -36.80
CA ARG A 49 -33.26 -213.08 -36.38
C ARG A 49 -32.77 -212.19 -35.26
N GLU A 50 -32.10 -212.75 -34.26
CA GLU A 50 -31.51 -212.01 -33.15
C GLU A 50 -30.43 -211.04 -33.64
N GLU A 51 -29.56 -211.48 -34.55
CA GLU A 51 -28.55 -210.63 -35.17
C GLU A 51 -29.18 -209.51 -35.98
N ARG A 52 -30.18 -209.79 -36.83
CA ARG A 52 -30.90 -208.73 -37.56
C ARG A 52 -31.56 -207.74 -36.61
N ASN A 53 -32.15 -208.20 -35.52
CA ASN A 53 -32.77 -207.34 -34.51
C ASN A 53 -31.70 -206.47 -33.81
N TYR A 54 -30.58 -207.07 -33.41
CA TYR A 54 -29.44 -206.37 -32.82
C TYR A 54 -28.90 -205.28 -33.76
N PHE A 55 -28.65 -205.60 -35.03
CA PHE A 55 -28.21 -204.63 -36.03
C PHE A 55 -29.25 -203.56 -36.34
N GLN A 56 -30.55 -203.88 -36.23
CA GLN A 56 -31.62 -202.90 -36.37
C GLN A 56 -31.63 -201.92 -35.20
N LEU A 57 -31.54 -202.41 -33.96
CA LEU A 57 -31.45 -201.58 -32.76
C LEU A 57 -30.20 -200.70 -32.77
N GLU A 58 -29.03 -201.24 -33.15
CA GLU A 58 -27.81 -200.45 -33.27
C GLU A 58 -27.91 -199.40 -34.39
N ARG A 59 -28.55 -199.72 -35.53
CA ARG A 59 -28.82 -198.72 -36.58
C ARG A 59 -29.73 -197.60 -36.08
N ASP A 60 -30.82 -197.92 -35.40
CA ASP A 60 -31.78 -196.93 -34.89
C ASP A 60 -31.15 -196.08 -33.78
N LYS A 61 -30.29 -196.68 -32.96
CA LYS A 61 -29.47 -195.99 -31.95
C LYS A 61 -28.45 -195.04 -32.60
N ILE A 62 -27.75 -195.48 -33.65
CA ILE A 62 -26.84 -194.62 -34.42
C ILE A 62 -27.63 -193.48 -35.09
N GLN A 63 -28.80 -193.77 -35.66
CA GLN A 63 -29.63 -192.76 -36.31
C GLN A 63 -30.15 -191.72 -35.31
N THR A 64 -30.64 -192.15 -34.14
CA THR A 64 -31.08 -191.22 -33.08
C THR A 64 -29.93 -190.38 -32.55
N PHE A 65 -28.74 -190.95 -32.33
CA PHE A 65 -27.55 -190.16 -32.00
C PHE A 65 -27.18 -189.18 -33.11
N TRP A 66 -27.28 -189.59 -34.38
CA TRP A 66 -27.01 -188.71 -35.51
C TRP A 66 -28.01 -187.55 -35.58
N ASP A 67 -29.32 -187.81 -35.46
CA ASP A 67 -30.36 -186.77 -35.45
C ASP A 67 -30.20 -185.80 -34.26
N ILE A 68 -29.81 -186.31 -33.08
CA ILE A 68 -29.56 -185.48 -31.89
C ILE A 68 -28.33 -184.59 -32.11
N THR A 69 -27.22 -185.18 -32.54
CA THR A 69 -25.97 -184.43 -32.76
C THR A 69 -26.08 -183.44 -33.91
N GLU A 70 -26.86 -183.76 -34.96
CA GLU A 70 -27.14 -182.84 -36.05
C GLU A 70 -27.98 -181.64 -35.58
N ARG A 71 -29.00 -181.86 -34.75
CA ARG A 71 -29.80 -180.78 -34.16
C ARG A 71 -28.97 -179.91 -33.22
N GLN A 72 -28.20 -180.51 -32.33
CA GLN A 72 -27.29 -179.78 -31.43
C GLN A 72 -26.26 -178.96 -32.22
N LEU A 73 -25.75 -179.50 -33.33
CA LEU A 73 -24.85 -178.75 -34.21
C LEU A 73 -25.57 -177.58 -34.89
N LYS A 74 -26.83 -177.74 -35.31
CA LYS A 74 -27.64 -176.66 -35.89
C LYS A 74 -27.95 -175.57 -34.85
N GLU A 75 -28.31 -175.96 -33.63
CA GLU A 75 -28.55 -175.05 -32.49
C GLU A 75 -27.28 -174.27 -32.13
N ALA A 76 -26.15 -174.96 -31.93
CA ALA A 76 -24.87 -174.30 -31.62
C ALA A 76 -24.41 -173.35 -32.74
N LYS A 77 -24.64 -173.71 -34.01
CA LYS A 77 -24.37 -172.80 -35.14
C LYS A 77 -25.27 -171.57 -35.11
N ALA A 78 -26.57 -171.74 -34.82
CA ALA A 78 -27.51 -170.62 -34.72
C ALA A 78 -27.16 -169.70 -33.54
N GLU A 79 -26.80 -170.26 -32.39
CA GLU A 79 -26.32 -169.52 -31.23
C GLU A 79 -25.04 -168.73 -31.54
N LEU A 80 -24.07 -169.35 -32.22
CA LEU A 80 -22.85 -168.66 -32.66
C LEU A 80 -23.17 -167.49 -33.59
N THR A 81 -24.05 -167.67 -34.57
CA THR A 81 -24.45 -166.59 -35.48
C THR A 81 -25.22 -165.47 -34.76
N ASN A 82 -26.00 -165.79 -33.73
CA ASN A 82 -26.70 -164.79 -32.93
C ASN A 82 -25.70 -164.01 -32.08
N LEU A 83 -24.73 -164.68 -31.46
CA LEU A 83 -23.68 -164.05 -30.67
C LEU A 83 -22.81 -163.14 -31.54
N ASP A 84 -22.43 -163.58 -32.75
CA ASP A 84 -21.70 -162.75 -33.71
C ASP A 84 -22.51 -161.49 -34.09
N ARG A 85 -23.84 -161.63 -34.29
CA ARG A 85 -24.72 -160.49 -34.56
C ARG A 85 -24.79 -159.52 -33.36
N ASP A 86 -24.90 -160.04 -32.15
CA ASP A 86 -24.96 -159.22 -30.93
C ASP A 86 -23.63 -158.47 -30.72
N VAL A 87 -22.49 -159.11 -30.95
CA VAL A 87 -21.16 -158.48 -30.94
C VAL A 87 -21.07 -157.35 -31.99
N ASP A 88 -21.56 -157.60 -33.21
CA ASP A 88 -21.61 -156.58 -34.27
C ASP A 88 -22.53 -155.40 -33.91
N GLU A 89 -23.66 -155.65 -33.26
CA GLU A 89 -24.59 -154.62 -32.79
C GLU A 89 -23.98 -153.78 -31.67
N ASP A 90 -23.36 -154.41 -30.66
CA ASP A 90 -22.66 -153.72 -29.58
C ASP A 90 -21.50 -152.87 -30.12
N GLN A 91 -20.74 -153.39 -31.09
CA GLN A 91 -19.68 -152.62 -31.73
C GLN A 91 -20.23 -151.39 -32.46
N LYS A 92 -21.36 -151.51 -33.17
CA LYS A 92 -22.05 -150.37 -33.82
C LYS A 92 -22.53 -149.36 -32.78
N HIS A 93 -23.13 -149.83 -31.69
CA HIS A 93 -23.59 -148.96 -30.59
C HIS A 93 -22.42 -148.18 -29.98
N HIS A 94 -21.31 -148.84 -29.64
CA HIS A 94 -20.11 -148.17 -29.13
C HIS A 94 -19.51 -147.17 -30.12
N GLN A 95 -19.52 -147.47 -31.43
CA GLN A 95 -19.07 -146.51 -32.44
C GLN A 95 -19.96 -145.26 -32.50
N ILE A 96 -21.28 -145.44 -32.41
CA ILE A 96 -22.24 -144.32 -32.38
C ILE A 96 -22.04 -143.50 -31.11
N GLU A 97 -21.92 -144.15 -29.95
CA GLU A 97 -21.73 -143.50 -28.66
C GLU A 97 -20.43 -142.67 -28.64
N THR A 98 -19.33 -143.25 -29.16
CA THR A 98 -18.06 -142.55 -29.34
C THR A 98 -18.21 -141.30 -30.22
N LYS A 99 -18.97 -141.39 -31.32
CA LYS A 99 -19.25 -140.24 -32.20
C LYS A 99 -20.08 -139.18 -31.48
N VAL A 100 -21.09 -139.58 -30.70
CA VAL A 100 -21.92 -138.66 -29.91
C VAL A 100 -21.10 -137.93 -28.85
N TYR A 101 -20.27 -138.64 -28.08
CA TYR A 101 -19.38 -138.01 -27.09
C TYR A 101 -18.38 -137.07 -27.76
N LYS A 102 -17.81 -137.45 -28.90
CA LYS A 102 -16.91 -136.57 -29.66
C LYS A 102 -17.63 -135.29 -30.11
N GLN A 103 -18.88 -135.39 -30.54
CA GLN A 103 -19.67 -134.22 -30.93
C GLN A 103 -20.05 -133.35 -29.71
N LYS A 104 -20.42 -133.96 -28.58
CA LYS A 104 -20.69 -133.25 -27.32
C LYS A 104 -19.46 -132.48 -26.83
N MET A 105 -18.28 -133.10 -26.89
CA MET A 105 -17.02 -132.46 -26.51
C MET A 105 -16.70 -131.28 -27.43
N LYS A 106 -16.88 -131.43 -28.75
CA LYS A 106 -16.72 -130.32 -29.71
C LYS A 106 -17.68 -129.17 -29.41
N HIS A 107 -18.96 -129.46 -29.17
CA HIS A 107 -19.94 -128.43 -28.84
C HIS A 107 -19.58 -127.70 -27.54
N LEU A 108 -19.22 -128.43 -26.47
CA LEU A 108 -18.82 -127.83 -25.19
C LEU A 108 -17.60 -126.91 -25.36
N LEU A 109 -16.59 -127.34 -26.14
CA LEU A 109 -15.41 -126.51 -26.44
C LEU A 109 -15.78 -125.26 -27.25
N CYS A 110 -16.65 -125.38 -28.25
CA CYS A 110 -17.14 -124.22 -29.00
C CYS A 110 -17.93 -123.26 -28.11
N GLU A 111 -18.82 -123.75 -27.26
CA GLU A 111 -19.59 -122.93 -26.31
C GLU A 111 -18.66 -122.19 -25.36
N HIS A 112 -17.71 -122.89 -24.73
CA HIS A 112 -16.72 -122.25 -23.85
C HIS A 112 -15.88 -121.20 -24.59
N GLN A 113 -15.44 -121.50 -25.80
CA GLN A 113 -14.70 -120.53 -26.61
C GLN A 113 -15.55 -119.31 -26.94
N ASN A 114 -16.82 -119.50 -27.29
CA ASN A 114 -17.76 -118.41 -27.55
C ASN A 114 -17.98 -117.56 -26.31
N THR A 115 -18.25 -118.16 -25.14
CA THR A 115 -18.41 -117.43 -23.88
C THR A 115 -17.16 -116.64 -23.51
N VAL A 116 -15.96 -117.21 -23.69
CA VAL A 116 -14.70 -116.50 -23.45
C VAL A 116 -14.53 -115.33 -24.41
N CYS A 117 -14.84 -115.51 -25.70
CA CYS A 117 -14.80 -114.44 -26.69
C CYS A 117 -15.80 -113.32 -26.35
N GLU A 118 -17.03 -113.65 -25.98
CA GLU A 118 -18.07 -112.69 -25.57
C GLU A 118 -17.65 -111.91 -24.33
N LEU A 119 -17.22 -112.59 -23.27
CA LEU A 119 -16.74 -111.93 -22.05
C LEU A 119 -15.51 -111.04 -22.32
N SER A 120 -14.60 -111.48 -23.18
CA SER A 120 -13.45 -110.67 -23.58
C SER A 120 -13.89 -109.43 -24.38
N ALA A 121 -14.86 -109.57 -25.28
CA ALA A 121 -15.38 -108.46 -26.08
C ALA A 121 -16.15 -107.45 -25.20
N ASP A 122 -17.00 -107.93 -24.28
CA ASP A 122 -17.72 -107.11 -23.31
C ASP A 122 -16.75 -106.37 -22.38
N GLY A 123 -15.68 -107.05 -21.93
CA GLY A 123 -14.62 -106.43 -21.13
C GLY A 123 -13.90 -105.31 -21.88
N LEU A 124 -13.57 -105.50 -23.16
CA LEU A 124 -12.96 -104.48 -24.00
C LEU A 124 -13.91 -103.30 -24.25
N ALA A 125 -15.17 -103.58 -24.61
CA ALA A 125 -16.18 -102.55 -24.84
C ALA A 125 -16.45 -101.74 -23.56
N SER A 126 -16.56 -102.39 -22.40
CA SER A 126 -16.72 -101.72 -21.11
C SER A 126 -15.50 -100.85 -20.77
N SER A 127 -14.28 -101.36 -21.00
CA SER A 127 -13.05 -100.59 -20.79
C SER A 127 -12.96 -99.39 -21.73
N GLU A 128 -13.36 -99.54 -22.99
CA GLU A 128 -13.37 -98.46 -23.98
C GLU A 128 -14.37 -97.37 -23.57
N VAL A 129 -15.59 -97.74 -23.19
CA VAL A 129 -16.61 -96.80 -22.68
C VAL A 129 -16.14 -96.08 -21.41
N MET A 130 -15.46 -96.78 -20.50
CA MET A 130 -14.89 -96.16 -19.29
C MET A 130 -13.75 -95.19 -19.65
N GLN A 131 -12.92 -95.55 -20.63
CA GLN A 131 -11.82 -94.72 -21.09
C GLN A 131 -12.33 -93.47 -21.80
N THR A 132 -13.31 -93.58 -22.70
CA THR A 132 -13.92 -92.41 -23.37
C THR A 132 -14.53 -91.45 -22.35
N LYS A 133 -15.30 -91.97 -21.39
CA LYS A 133 -15.91 -91.15 -20.33
C LYS A 133 -14.88 -90.47 -19.43
N LYS A 134 -13.77 -91.14 -19.14
CA LYS A 134 -12.64 -90.53 -18.43
C LYS A 134 -12.06 -89.37 -19.25
N THR A 135 -11.79 -89.57 -20.53
CA THR A 135 -11.24 -88.51 -21.39
C THR A 135 -12.20 -87.32 -21.54
N GLU A 136 -13.51 -87.56 -21.61
CA GLU A 136 -14.53 -86.50 -21.63
C GLU A 136 -14.50 -85.66 -20.35
N LEU A 137 -14.44 -86.30 -19.18
CA LEU A 137 -14.34 -85.61 -17.90
C LEU A 137 -13.03 -84.83 -17.74
N GLU A 138 -11.91 -85.40 -18.19
CA GLU A 138 -10.61 -84.71 -18.20
C GLU A 138 -10.65 -83.46 -19.08
N ASN A 139 -11.26 -83.54 -20.26
CA ASN A 139 -11.45 -82.40 -21.15
C ASN A 139 -12.37 -81.33 -20.52
N GLU A 140 -13.50 -81.72 -19.92
CA GLU A 140 -14.41 -80.77 -19.26
C GLU A 140 -13.73 -80.04 -18.09
N ILE A 141 -12.92 -80.74 -17.31
CA ILE A 141 -12.12 -80.14 -16.24
C ILE A 141 -11.08 -79.18 -16.84
N HIS A 142 -10.40 -79.59 -17.91
CA HIS A 142 -9.42 -78.74 -18.59
C HIS A 142 -10.06 -77.44 -19.11
N ASP A 143 -11.20 -77.53 -19.77
CA ASP A 143 -11.94 -76.37 -20.29
C ASP A 143 -12.37 -75.42 -19.16
N LYS A 144 -12.87 -75.95 -18.04
CA LYS A 144 -13.20 -75.15 -16.85
C LYS A 144 -11.96 -74.46 -16.27
N ILE A 145 -10.82 -75.14 -16.19
CA ILE A 145 -9.57 -74.56 -15.71
C ILE A 145 -9.09 -73.44 -16.65
N MET A 146 -9.19 -73.64 -17.97
CA MET A 146 -8.82 -72.60 -18.95
C MET A 146 -9.76 -71.39 -18.86
N SER A 147 -11.07 -71.60 -18.75
CA SER A 147 -12.05 -70.53 -18.56
C SER A 147 -11.76 -69.71 -17.30
N ILE A 148 -11.56 -70.37 -16.16
CA ILE A 148 -11.25 -69.69 -14.89
C ILE A 148 -9.93 -68.91 -15.00
N ARG A 149 -8.92 -69.45 -15.69
CA ARG A 149 -7.64 -68.77 -15.89
C ARG A 149 -7.81 -67.49 -16.72
N VAL A 150 -8.60 -67.55 -17.79
CA VAL A 150 -8.93 -66.38 -18.61
C VAL A 150 -9.68 -65.35 -17.77
N ASP A 151 -10.70 -65.75 -17.01
CA ASP A 151 -11.46 -64.85 -16.15
C ASP A 151 -10.56 -64.14 -15.12
N ILE A 152 -9.65 -64.87 -14.47
CA ILE A 152 -8.69 -64.27 -13.52
C ILE A 152 -7.80 -63.24 -14.24
N GLN A 153 -7.25 -63.60 -15.41
CA GLN A 153 -6.39 -62.71 -16.16
C GLN A 153 -7.13 -61.45 -16.66
N GLU A 154 -8.39 -61.59 -17.07
CA GLU A 154 -9.24 -60.46 -17.45
C GLU A 154 -9.52 -59.54 -16.26
N ARG A 155 -9.79 -60.10 -15.07
CA ARG A 155 -9.97 -59.32 -13.84
C ARG A 155 -8.71 -58.59 -13.42
N ASP A 156 -7.55 -59.24 -13.50
CA ASP A 156 -6.26 -58.62 -13.22
C ASP A 156 -6.00 -57.46 -14.20
N ASN A 157 -6.22 -57.68 -15.50
CA ASN A 157 -6.12 -56.62 -16.51
C ASN A 157 -7.10 -55.47 -16.26
N GLU A 158 -8.36 -55.76 -15.91
CA GLU A 158 -9.37 -54.75 -15.56
C GLU A 158 -8.92 -53.91 -14.35
N SER A 159 -8.34 -54.56 -13.34
CA SER A 159 -7.82 -53.88 -12.15
C SER A 159 -6.62 -52.98 -12.46
N LEU A 160 -5.70 -53.44 -13.31
CA LEU A 160 -4.54 -52.68 -13.78
C LEU A 160 -4.98 -51.45 -14.58
N VAL A 161 -5.95 -51.61 -15.50
CA VAL A 161 -6.51 -50.49 -16.28
C VAL A 161 -7.12 -49.45 -15.33
N LYS A 162 -7.99 -49.85 -14.40
CA LYS A 162 -8.59 -48.92 -13.42
C LYS A 162 -7.54 -48.21 -12.57
N GLU A 163 -6.48 -48.90 -12.15
CA GLU A 163 -5.39 -48.28 -11.40
C GLU A 163 -4.65 -47.24 -12.25
N THR A 164 -4.36 -47.54 -13.52
CA THR A 164 -3.72 -46.58 -14.43
C THR A 164 -4.60 -45.38 -14.75
N GLU A 165 -5.90 -45.58 -14.97
CA GLU A 165 -6.87 -44.50 -15.18
C GLU A 165 -6.93 -43.57 -13.98
N LYS A 166 -7.03 -44.13 -12.76
CA LYS A 166 -7.01 -43.34 -11.52
C LYS A 166 -5.71 -42.54 -11.36
N LYS A 167 -4.55 -43.13 -11.67
CA LYS A 167 -3.26 -42.41 -11.64
C LYS A 167 -3.25 -41.25 -12.64
N HIS A 168 -3.75 -41.46 -13.86
CA HIS A 168 -3.87 -40.39 -14.85
C HIS A 168 -4.83 -39.29 -14.40
N GLU A 169 -5.98 -39.63 -13.81
CA GLU A 169 -6.91 -38.65 -13.24
C GLU A 169 -6.25 -37.81 -12.13
N ASP A 170 -5.52 -38.45 -11.21
CA ASP A 170 -4.77 -37.77 -10.14
C ASP A 170 -3.70 -36.83 -10.71
N GLU A 171 -2.99 -37.22 -11.78
CA GLU A 171 -1.99 -36.38 -12.46
C GLU A 171 -2.63 -35.20 -13.20
N ILE A 172 -3.76 -35.43 -13.89
CA ILE A 172 -4.55 -34.36 -14.53
C ILE A 172 -5.05 -33.37 -13.48
N HIS A 173 -5.52 -33.85 -12.33
CA HIS A 173 -5.97 -32.99 -11.24
C HIS A 173 -4.82 -32.14 -10.70
N LYS A 174 -3.68 -32.74 -10.36
CA LYS A 174 -2.49 -32.03 -9.85
C LYS A 174 -1.96 -30.99 -10.85
N THR A 175 -1.92 -31.33 -12.14
CA THR A 175 -1.47 -30.40 -13.18
C THR A 175 -2.46 -29.23 -13.34
N ARG A 176 -3.76 -29.51 -13.31
CA ARG A 176 -4.82 -28.48 -13.32
C ARG A 176 -4.71 -27.54 -12.12
N GLU A 177 -4.59 -28.07 -10.91
CA GLU A 177 -4.41 -27.27 -9.68
C GLU A 177 -3.17 -26.37 -9.74
N SER A 178 -2.04 -26.93 -10.21
CA SER A 178 -0.79 -26.19 -10.40
C SER A 178 -0.93 -25.06 -11.41
N LEU A 179 -1.60 -25.31 -12.54
CA LEU A 179 -1.88 -24.28 -13.55
C LEU A 179 -2.81 -23.21 -13.00
N GLU A 180 -3.88 -23.59 -12.31
CA GLU A 180 -4.83 -22.64 -11.74
C GLU A 180 -4.20 -21.74 -10.68
N LYS A 181 -3.30 -22.30 -9.86
CA LYS A 181 -2.47 -21.51 -8.94
C LYS A 181 -1.60 -20.50 -9.68
N LYS A 182 -0.90 -20.92 -10.75
CA LYS A 182 -0.09 -20.00 -11.57
C LYS A 182 -0.94 -18.91 -12.23
N PHE A 183 -2.13 -19.24 -12.73
CA PHE A 183 -3.06 -18.25 -13.27
C PHE A 183 -3.46 -17.22 -12.21
N ARG A 184 -3.87 -17.65 -11.02
CA ARG A 184 -4.19 -16.75 -9.89
C ARG A 184 -3.01 -15.84 -9.53
N GLU A 185 -1.81 -16.40 -9.41
CA GLU A 185 -0.60 -15.61 -9.11
C GLU A 185 -0.32 -14.53 -10.17
N VAL A 186 -0.50 -14.86 -11.45
CA VAL A 186 -0.33 -13.92 -12.57
C VAL A 186 -1.42 -12.84 -12.54
N GLU A 187 -2.68 -13.23 -12.37
CA GLU A 187 -3.79 -12.29 -12.25
C GLU A 187 -3.57 -11.31 -11.10
N ASP A 188 -3.21 -11.79 -9.92
CA ASP A 188 -2.98 -10.95 -8.74
C ASP A 188 -1.78 -10.02 -8.94
N LYS A 189 -0.74 -10.47 -9.64
CA LYS A 189 0.41 -9.63 -10.00
C LYS A 189 0.00 -8.49 -10.93
N TYR A 190 -0.85 -8.75 -11.92
CA TYR A 190 -1.31 -7.72 -12.85
C TYR A 190 -2.36 -6.79 -12.24
N LYS A 191 -3.25 -7.30 -11.37
CA LYS A 191 -4.17 -6.48 -10.57
C LYS A 191 -3.38 -5.47 -9.71
N ARG A 192 -2.37 -5.94 -8.97
CA ARG A 192 -1.48 -5.08 -8.18
C ARG A 192 -0.75 -4.03 -9.01
N LYS A 193 -0.22 -4.42 -10.19
CA LYS A 193 0.42 -3.45 -11.11
C LYS A 193 -0.54 -2.37 -11.61
N LEU A 194 -1.79 -2.76 -11.94
CA LEU A 194 -2.81 -1.81 -12.38
C LEU A 194 -3.21 -0.84 -11.26
N GLU A 195 -3.30 -1.33 -10.03
CA GLU A 195 -3.62 -0.51 -8.86
C GLU A 195 -2.50 0.48 -8.54
N LEU A 196 -1.24 0.03 -8.52
CA LEU A 196 -0.07 0.90 -8.37
C LEU A 196 -0.01 1.98 -9.46
N LEU A 197 -0.25 1.62 -10.73
CA LEU A 197 -0.26 2.59 -11.82
C LEU A 197 -1.37 3.62 -11.66
N ARG A 198 -2.55 3.22 -11.17
CA ARG A 198 -3.64 4.15 -10.86
C ARG A 198 -3.26 5.10 -9.73
N GLU A 199 -2.66 4.59 -8.66
CA GLU A 199 -2.17 5.41 -7.56
C GLU A 199 -1.07 6.38 -8.01
N GLU A 200 -0.12 5.96 -8.83
CA GLU A 200 0.91 6.82 -9.39
C GLU A 200 0.33 7.96 -10.24
N LEU A 201 -0.65 7.66 -11.11
CA LEU A 201 -1.32 8.67 -11.92
C LEU A 201 -2.13 9.65 -11.08
N ASP A 202 -2.84 9.15 -10.05
CA ASP A 202 -3.59 10.00 -9.13
C ASP A 202 -2.66 10.89 -8.29
N ASN A 203 -1.53 10.34 -7.82
CA ASN A 203 -0.50 11.11 -7.12
C ASN A 203 0.12 12.19 -8.01
N LYS A 204 0.45 11.87 -9.27
CA LYS A 204 0.93 12.89 -10.24
C LYS A 204 -0.10 13.99 -10.44
N ARG A 205 -1.36 13.64 -10.65
CA ARG A 205 -2.46 14.61 -10.78
C ARG A 205 -2.58 15.49 -9.52
N LYS A 206 -2.53 14.89 -8.33
CA LYS A 206 -2.58 15.62 -7.05
C LYS A 206 -1.40 16.57 -6.91
N SER A 207 -0.18 16.12 -7.20
CA SER A 207 1.02 16.97 -7.17
C SER A 207 0.92 18.15 -8.14
N GLU A 208 0.50 17.92 -9.39
CA GLU A 208 0.31 18.99 -10.39
C GLU A 208 -0.76 20.01 -9.96
N ILE A 209 -1.82 19.56 -9.29
CA ILE A 209 -2.84 20.44 -8.71
C ILE A 209 -2.23 21.27 -7.58
N CYS A 210 -1.54 20.64 -6.62
CA CYS A 210 -0.90 21.33 -5.50
C CYS A 210 0.14 22.37 -5.99
N GLU A 211 0.99 22.02 -6.95
CA GLU A 211 1.99 22.94 -7.52
C GLU A 211 1.32 24.16 -8.18
N ARG A 212 0.23 23.93 -8.93
CA ARG A 212 -0.54 25.00 -9.57
C ARG A 212 -1.23 25.89 -8.53
N GLU A 213 -1.83 25.30 -7.50
CA GLU A 213 -2.43 26.02 -6.38
C GLU A 213 -1.40 26.85 -5.64
N GLU A 214 -0.23 26.30 -5.32
CA GLU A 214 0.88 27.05 -4.72
C GLU A 214 1.35 28.22 -5.58
N HIS A 215 1.48 28.02 -6.90
CA HIS A 215 1.85 29.07 -7.83
C HIS A 215 0.82 30.22 -7.81
N TRP A 216 -0.46 29.90 -7.92
CA TRP A 216 -1.53 30.90 -7.88
C TRP A 216 -1.62 31.59 -6.51
N ASN A 217 -1.44 30.86 -5.42
CA ASN A 217 -1.41 31.42 -4.08
C ASN A 217 -0.22 32.38 -3.90
N LYS A 218 0.98 32.03 -4.40
CA LYS A 218 2.15 32.92 -4.43
C LYS A 218 1.89 34.18 -5.27
N HIS A 219 1.25 34.03 -6.43
CA HIS A 219 0.89 35.15 -7.29
C HIS A 219 -0.12 36.09 -6.62
N ILE A 220 -1.19 35.54 -6.03
CA ILE A 220 -2.19 36.29 -5.26
C ILE A 220 -1.51 37.04 -4.11
N ALA A 221 -0.65 36.38 -3.33
CA ALA A 221 0.08 37.03 -2.23
C ALA A 221 0.95 38.19 -2.71
N THR A 222 1.60 38.04 -3.87
CA THR A 222 2.42 39.10 -4.48
C THR A 222 1.57 40.30 -4.90
N ILE A 223 0.43 40.06 -5.58
CA ILE A 223 -0.51 41.11 -5.95
C ILE A 223 -1.06 41.81 -4.71
N MET A 224 -1.45 41.05 -3.68
CA MET A 224 -1.93 41.60 -2.42
C MET A 224 -0.89 42.51 -1.77
N GLU A 225 0.39 42.14 -1.77
CA GLU A 225 1.46 42.98 -1.22
C GLU A 225 1.69 44.25 -2.06
N VAL A 226 1.63 44.17 -3.39
CA VAL A 226 1.71 45.34 -4.27
C VAL A 226 0.53 46.29 -4.02
N HIS A 227 -0.70 45.76 -3.94
CA HIS A 227 -1.89 46.55 -3.62
C HIS A 227 -1.79 47.18 -2.24
N LYS A 228 -1.31 46.45 -1.22
CA LYS A 228 -1.09 46.99 0.13
C LYS A 228 -0.08 48.13 0.11
N LYS A 229 1.03 48.00 -0.62
CA LYS A 229 2.02 49.08 -0.80
C LYS A 229 1.42 50.30 -1.51
N ALA A 230 0.64 50.09 -2.57
CA ALA A 230 -0.02 51.18 -3.30
C ALA A 230 -1.04 51.92 -2.40
N LEU A 231 -1.83 51.18 -1.62
CA LEU A 231 -2.75 51.75 -0.63
C LEU A 231 -2.03 52.53 0.46
N ASN A 232 -0.90 52.02 0.95
CA ASN A 232 -0.08 52.76 1.93
C ASN A 232 0.48 54.06 1.33
N LYS A 233 1.01 54.03 0.10
CA LYS A 233 1.47 55.25 -0.59
C LYS A 233 0.32 56.25 -0.82
N ALA A 234 -0.85 55.77 -1.22
CA ALA A 234 -2.03 56.62 -1.39
C ALA A 234 -2.44 57.25 -0.05
N ARG A 235 -2.40 56.48 1.05
CA ARG A 235 -2.64 56.99 2.40
C ARG A 235 -1.59 58.02 2.84
N GLU A 236 -0.31 57.77 2.57
CA GLU A 236 0.78 58.73 2.84
C GLU A 236 0.58 60.03 2.04
N PHE A 237 0.23 59.92 0.76
CA PHE A 237 -0.10 61.07 -0.08
C PHE A 237 -1.28 61.84 0.49
N ILE A 238 -2.41 61.17 0.79
CA ILE A 238 -3.59 61.80 1.40
C ILE A 238 -3.19 62.52 2.69
N ASN A 239 -2.44 61.87 3.58
CA ASN A 239 -1.97 62.49 4.83
C ASN A 239 -1.07 63.70 4.58
N SER A 240 -0.23 63.70 3.53
CA SER A 240 0.58 64.85 3.13
C SER A 240 -0.28 65.99 2.63
N THR A 241 -1.24 65.70 1.76
CA THR A 241 -2.19 66.68 1.22
C THR A 241 -3.08 67.25 2.33
N GLU A 242 -3.47 66.44 3.32
CA GLU A 242 -4.17 66.89 4.53
C GLU A 242 -3.30 67.87 5.32
N LYS A 243 -2.02 67.56 5.56
CA LYS A 243 -1.07 68.49 6.21
C LYS A 243 -0.88 69.78 5.42
N GLU A 244 -0.76 69.69 4.10
CA GLU A 244 -0.66 70.85 3.21
C GLU A 244 -1.95 71.68 3.23
N LEU A 245 -3.11 71.02 3.29
CA LEU A 245 -4.41 71.68 3.43
C LEU A 245 -4.52 72.39 4.78
N ASP A 246 -4.11 71.76 5.88
CA ASP A 246 -4.06 72.37 7.21
C ASP A 246 -3.13 73.57 7.25
N LEU A 247 -1.94 73.47 6.64
CA LEU A 247 -1.01 74.59 6.47
C LEU A 247 -1.65 75.71 5.64
N ASN A 248 -2.32 75.38 4.53
CA ASN A 248 -3.01 76.35 3.68
C ASN A 248 -4.13 77.06 4.45
N ILE A 249 -4.90 76.33 5.27
CA ILE A 249 -5.93 76.89 6.15
C ILE A 249 -5.29 77.84 7.18
N SER A 250 -4.16 77.44 7.79
CA SER A 250 -3.42 78.30 8.74
C SER A 250 -2.90 79.58 8.07
N LEU A 251 -2.28 79.46 6.89
CA LEU A 251 -1.81 80.61 6.12
C LEU A 251 -2.95 81.51 5.66
N LYS A 252 -4.09 80.94 5.23
CA LYS A 252 -5.30 81.72 4.92
C LYS A 252 -5.78 82.49 6.14
N LYS A 253 -5.81 81.85 7.32
CA LYS A 253 -6.18 82.50 8.57
C LYS A 253 -5.20 83.61 8.97
N GLU A 254 -3.91 83.43 8.71
CA GLU A 254 -2.88 84.45 8.93
C GLU A 254 -3.03 85.63 7.95
N ILE A 255 -3.26 85.35 6.67
CA ILE A 255 -3.59 86.37 5.65
C ILE A 255 -4.87 87.12 6.03
N GLU A 256 -5.90 86.43 6.52
CA GLU A 256 -7.15 87.06 6.95
C GLU A 256 -6.94 87.94 8.19
N ASN A 257 -6.12 87.50 9.14
CA ASN A 257 -5.70 88.33 10.28
C ASN A 257 -4.89 89.56 9.85
N GLU A 258 -3.91 89.41 8.94
CA GLU A 258 -3.14 90.52 8.40
C GLU A 258 -4.03 91.46 7.58
N ASN A 259 -5.00 90.95 6.81
CA ASN A 259 -5.99 91.77 6.12
C ASN A 259 -6.91 92.52 7.10
N MET A 260 -7.30 91.91 8.23
CA MET A 260 -8.05 92.58 9.28
C MET A 260 -7.21 93.70 9.94
N LYS A 261 -5.92 93.45 10.19
CA LYS A 261 -4.98 94.49 10.65
C LYS A 261 -4.79 95.59 9.62
N LEU A 262 -4.69 95.26 8.33
CA LEU A 262 -4.61 96.22 7.23
C LEU A 262 -5.89 97.06 7.16
N LYS A 263 -7.08 96.45 7.21
CA LYS A 263 -8.36 97.17 7.29
C LYS A 263 -8.43 98.08 8.52
N GLN A 264 -7.88 97.66 9.66
CA GLN A 264 -7.79 98.50 10.85
C GLN A 264 -6.84 99.68 10.61
N LYS A 265 -5.65 99.43 10.07
CA LYS A 265 -4.71 100.50 9.68
C LYS A 265 -5.26 101.43 8.62
N GLU A 266 -6.07 100.94 7.68
CA GLU A 266 -6.78 101.77 6.70
C GLU A 266 -7.85 102.63 7.37
N LYS A 267 -8.58 102.12 8.37
CA LYS A 267 -9.48 102.94 9.21
C LYS A 267 -8.72 103.99 10.01
N ASP A 268 -7.59 103.63 10.58
CA ASP A 268 -6.73 104.57 11.30
C ASP A 268 -6.16 105.62 10.32
N LEU A 269 -5.78 105.22 9.10
CA LEU A 269 -5.32 106.11 8.04
C LEU A 269 -6.45 107.03 7.56
N THR A 270 -7.68 106.55 7.39
CA THR A 270 -8.82 107.42 7.03
C THR A 270 -9.17 108.38 8.16
N SER A 271 -9.06 107.97 9.42
CA SER A 271 -9.16 108.87 10.58
C SER A 271 -8.06 109.94 10.54
N VAL A 272 -6.80 109.55 10.34
CA VAL A 272 -5.66 110.49 10.22
C VAL A 272 -5.82 111.40 9.00
N LEU A 273 -6.36 110.91 7.88
CA LEU A 273 -6.69 111.73 6.72
C LEU A 273 -7.84 112.70 7.03
N GLN A 274 -8.83 112.31 7.84
CA GLN A 274 -9.90 113.18 8.30
C GLN A 274 -9.35 114.27 9.23
N ASP A 275 -8.45 113.91 10.14
CA ASP A 275 -7.72 114.85 11.00
C ASP A 275 -6.81 115.78 10.18
N ASN A 276 -6.13 115.28 9.15
CA ASN A 276 -5.37 116.09 8.20
C ASN A 276 -6.27 117.01 7.37
N LYS A 277 -7.50 116.59 7.03
CA LYS A 277 -8.48 117.42 6.35
C LYS A 277 -8.97 118.55 7.26
N HIS A 278 -9.21 118.24 8.53
CA HIS A 278 -9.56 119.22 9.56
C HIS A 278 -8.39 120.20 9.84
N LEU A 279 -7.14 119.70 9.89
CA LEU A 279 -5.93 120.53 10.00
C LEU A 279 -5.69 121.39 8.76
N ALA A 280 -5.96 120.87 7.56
CA ALA A 280 -5.88 121.63 6.31
C ALA A 280 -6.97 122.71 6.22
N GLU A 281 -8.18 122.45 6.70
CA GLU A 281 -9.25 123.44 6.83
C GLU A 281 -8.93 124.51 7.88
N CYS A 282 -8.31 124.15 9.01
CA CYS A 282 -7.76 125.10 9.99
C CYS A 282 -6.63 125.96 9.39
N LEU A 283 -5.71 125.37 8.60
CA LEU A 283 -4.66 126.09 7.89
C LEU A 283 -5.21 126.99 6.77
N SER A 284 -6.31 126.61 6.11
CA SER A 284 -6.99 127.46 5.12
C SER A 284 -7.67 128.67 5.78
N LYS A 285 -8.29 128.50 6.96
CA LYS A 285 -8.88 129.62 7.72
C LYS A 285 -7.81 130.60 8.23
N VAL A 286 -6.67 130.10 8.72
CA VAL A 286 -5.52 130.94 9.11
C VAL A 286 -4.86 131.64 7.92
N LYS A 287 -4.89 131.02 6.72
CA LYS A 287 -4.42 131.64 5.45
C LYS A 287 -5.36 132.72 4.91
N GLU A 288 -6.67 132.55 5.04
CA GLU A 288 -7.67 133.57 4.66
C GLU A 288 -7.62 134.79 5.62
N GLU A 289 -7.35 134.55 6.91
CA GLU A 289 -7.15 135.60 7.92
C GLU A 289 -5.80 136.34 7.75
N THR A 290 -4.74 135.67 7.27
CA THR A 290 -3.46 136.33 6.93
C THR A 290 -3.53 137.13 5.62
N PHE A 291 -4.37 136.74 4.65
CA PHE A 291 -4.58 137.51 3.41
C PHE A 291 -5.39 138.81 3.64
N GLN A 292 -6.31 138.85 4.62
CA GLN A 292 -7.01 140.09 4.99
C GLN A 292 -6.16 141.04 5.85
N ILE A 293 -5.20 140.51 6.64
CA ILE A 293 -4.23 141.31 7.41
C ILE A 293 -3.07 141.83 6.51
N GLU A 294 -2.67 141.10 5.46
CA GLU A 294 -1.70 141.57 4.45
C GLU A 294 -2.27 142.69 3.54
N LYS A 295 -3.59 142.79 3.39
CA LYS A 295 -4.24 143.81 2.54
C LYS A 295 -4.52 145.15 3.26
N GLN A 296 -4.34 145.23 4.59
CA GLN A 296 -4.57 146.46 5.37
C GLN A 296 -3.31 147.08 6.02
N MET A 297 -2.12 146.47 5.94
CA MET A 297 -0.94 146.92 6.73
C MET A 297 0.33 147.32 5.94
N LYS A 298 0.27 147.50 4.62
CA LYS A 298 1.43 148.07 3.86
C LYS A 298 1.09 149.09 2.76
N HIS A 299 -0.03 149.80 2.91
CA HIS A 299 -0.22 151.16 2.38
C HIS A 299 0.15 152.24 3.43
N SER A 300 0.94 151.86 4.46
CA SER A 300 1.38 152.78 5.53
C SER A 300 2.87 152.69 5.88
N MET A 301 3.76 152.21 4.99
CA MET A 301 5.22 152.36 5.18
C MET A 301 5.98 152.57 3.86
N SER A 302 5.48 153.51 3.05
CA SER A 302 6.18 154.19 1.94
C SER A 302 6.85 155.49 2.39
N LYS A 303 7.25 155.60 3.68
CA LYS A 303 7.82 156.82 4.28
C LYS A 303 9.10 156.64 5.11
N LEU A 304 9.86 155.55 4.95
CA LEU A 304 11.21 155.44 5.53
C LEU A 304 12.22 154.71 4.60
N ARG A 305 12.04 154.93 3.30
CA ARG A 305 13.11 154.97 2.31
C ARG A 305 13.87 156.28 2.57
N ASN A 306 15.04 156.24 3.25
CA ASN A 306 16.09 157.32 3.34
C ASN A 306 16.98 157.32 4.61
N ASN A 307 16.91 156.33 5.52
CA ASN A 307 17.80 156.31 6.71
C ASN A 307 18.82 155.14 6.73
N GLU A 308 18.64 154.08 5.96
CA GLU A 308 19.53 152.90 6.01
C GLU A 308 20.77 153.04 5.11
N ARG A 309 20.64 153.69 3.93
CA ARG A 309 21.80 154.07 3.09
C ARG A 309 22.62 155.23 3.68
N PHE A 310 22.04 156.01 4.59
CA PHE A 310 22.73 157.04 5.39
C PHE A 310 23.43 156.38 6.60
N LYS A 311 22.80 155.41 7.26
CA LYS A 311 23.43 154.64 8.36
C LYS A 311 24.49 153.64 7.90
N GLU A 312 24.47 153.13 6.67
CA GLU A 312 25.52 152.23 6.15
C GLU A 312 26.75 153.01 5.64
N ARG A 313 26.58 154.26 5.18
CA ARG A 313 27.68 155.21 4.93
C ARG A 313 28.19 155.86 6.21
N GLN A 314 27.32 156.13 7.19
CA GLN A 314 27.73 156.52 8.54
C GLN A 314 28.40 155.36 9.29
N LEU A 315 28.00 154.10 9.13
CA LEU A 315 28.67 152.96 9.76
C LEU A 315 30.06 152.74 9.15
N ASN A 316 30.23 152.92 7.83
CA ASN A 316 31.54 152.81 7.19
C ASN A 316 32.45 154.04 7.41
N ASN A 317 31.92 155.26 7.53
CA ASN A 317 32.70 156.44 7.92
C ASN A 317 32.97 156.47 9.43
N LEU A 318 32.03 156.04 10.27
CA LEU A 318 32.21 155.89 11.71
C LEU A 318 33.08 154.67 12.05
N MET A 319 33.15 153.63 11.20
CA MET A 319 34.16 152.56 11.33
C MET A 319 35.55 153.04 10.93
N ARG A 320 35.70 153.85 9.86
CA ARG A 320 37.00 154.46 9.52
C ARG A 320 37.44 155.51 10.53
N GLU A 321 36.51 156.32 11.04
CA GLU A 321 36.74 157.28 12.12
C GLU A 321 36.95 156.57 13.45
N HIS A 322 36.28 155.45 13.74
CA HIS A 322 36.55 154.64 14.92
C HIS A 322 37.89 153.92 14.80
N GLU A 323 38.33 153.46 13.62
CA GLU A 323 39.66 152.86 13.46
C GLU A 323 40.78 153.92 13.48
N LEU A 324 40.56 155.11 12.92
CA LEU A 324 41.46 156.28 13.04
C LEU A 324 41.47 156.86 14.46
N LEU A 325 40.34 156.92 15.15
CA LEU A 325 40.22 157.40 16.52
C LEU A 325 40.71 156.34 17.51
N LYS A 326 40.58 155.04 17.21
CA LYS A 326 41.19 153.94 17.99
C LYS A 326 42.69 153.86 17.77
N ASN A 327 43.20 154.22 16.59
CA ASN A 327 44.64 154.35 16.36
C ASN A 327 45.21 155.63 16.99
N LYS A 328 44.51 156.78 16.90
CA LYS A 328 44.86 158.00 17.66
C LYS A 328 44.70 157.84 19.16
N PHE A 329 43.71 157.10 19.64
CA PHE A 329 43.54 156.79 21.06
C PHE A 329 44.61 155.81 21.51
N ARG A 330 45.07 154.88 20.67
CA ARG A 330 46.23 154.01 20.97
C ARG A 330 47.53 154.79 21.02
N GLU A 331 47.74 155.76 20.13
CA GLU A 331 48.88 156.69 20.18
C GLU A 331 48.80 157.63 21.40
N ILE A 332 47.66 158.26 21.67
CA ILE A 332 47.44 159.12 22.85
C ILE A 332 47.47 158.32 24.16
N GLN A 333 47.07 157.04 24.15
CA GLN A 333 47.18 156.15 25.30
C GLN A 333 48.61 155.64 25.47
N GLN A 334 49.39 155.47 24.41
CA GLN A 334 50.84 155.20 24.50
C GLN A 334 51.61 156.44 24.99
N GLU A 335 51.33 157.62 24.45
CA GLU A 335 51.88 158.91 24.93
C GLU A 335 51.42 159.19 26.36
N GLY A 336 50.18 158.87 26.71
CA GLY A 336 49.61 158.96 28.05
C GLY A 336 50.22 157.95 29.02
N ASP A 337 50.49 156.72 28.59
CA ASP A 337 51.15 155.70 29.41
C ASP A 337 52.66 155.97 29.56
N GLU A 338 53.33 156.55 28.57
CA GLU A 338 54.71 157.04 28.67
C GLU A 338 54.80 158.29 29.54
N LEU A 339 53.86 159.23 29.39
CA LEU A 339 53.75 160.42 30.24
C LEU A 339 53.38 160.02 31.67
N SER A 340 52.49 159.04 31.86
CA SER A 340 52.10 158.47 33.15
C SER A 340 53.24 157.66 33.78
N LYS A 341 54.05 156.93 33.00
CA LYS A 341 55.30 156.31 33.50
C LYS A 341 56.36 157.34 33.87
N SER A 342 56.50 158.43 33.11
CA SER A 342 57.42 159.55 33.42
C SER A 342 56.95 160.36 34.64
N PHE A 343 55.64 160.57 34.76
CA PHE A 343 54.98 161.22 35.88
C PHE A 343 55.05 160.34 37.11
N THR A 344 54.86 159.02 36.99
CA THR A 344 55.04 158.05 38.08
C THR A 344 56.49 157.98 38.53
N ARG A 345 57.48 158.06 37.63
CA ARG A 345 58.91 158.22 37.99
C ARG A 345 59.19 159.55 38.70
N SER A 346 58.58 160.64 38.26
CA SER A 346 58.73 161.97 38.87
C SER A 346 57.96 162.09 40.20
N PHE A 347 56.84 161.38 40.31
CA PHE A 347 55.97 161.28 41.48
C PHE A 347 56.60 160.37 42.54
N GLN A 348 57.22 159.25 42.18
CA GLN A 348 58.02 158.44 43.12
C GLN A 348 59.21 159.22 43.69
N LYS A 349 59.85 160.09 42.89
CA LYS A 349 60.87 161.04 43.39
C LYS A 349 60.29 162.09 44.36
N LEU A 350 59.07 162.58 44.10
CA LEU A 350 58.34 163.47 45.01
C LEU A 350 57.80 162.74 46.26
N GLN A 351 57.50 161.45 46.13
CA GLN A 351 56.99 160.61 47.21
C GLN A 351 58.10 160.25 48.18
N GLN A 352 59.32 159.94 47.73
CA GLN A 352 60.49 159.89 48.62
C GLN A 352 60.73 161.23 49.37
N LYS A 353 60.41 162.37 48.74
CA LYS A 353 60.51 163.70 49.38
C LYS A 353 59.37 163.97 50.37
N THR A 354 58.25 163.26 50.24
CA THR A 354 57.05 163.37 51.08
C THR A 354 57.09 162.37 52.24
N ASP A 355 57.69 161.21 52.05
CA ASP A 355 57.94 160.23 53.12
C ASP A 355 58.90 160.81 54.19
N VAL A 356 59.85 161.66 53.79
CA VAL A 356 60.66 162.47 54.71
C VAL A 356 59.82 163.47 55.52
N LYS A 357 58.69 163.97 54.98
CA LYS A 357 57.74 164.82 55.71
C LYS A 357 56.77 164.02 56.60
N ASN A 358 56.45 162.77 56.23
CA ASN A 358 55.65 161.85 57.05
C ASN A 358 56.32 161.54 58.40
N ILE A 359 57.65 161.45 58.44
CA ILE A 359 58.40 161.33 59.70
C ILE A 359 58.21 162.58 60.60
N GLN A 360 57.88 163.74 60.04
CA GLN A 360 57.58 164.94 60.81
C GLN A 360 56.13 164.98 61.32
N LEU A 361 55.20 164.32 60.64
CA LEU A 361 53.83 164.08 61.11
C LEU A 361 53.81 163.18 62.36
N GLU A 362 54.76 162.25 62.52
CA GLU A 362 54.90 161.47 63.76
C GLU A 362 55.19 162.35 64.99
N LYS A 363 55.85 163.51 64.84
CA LYS A 363 56.04 164.45 65.96
C LYS A 363 54.77 165.19 66.38
N LYS A 364 53.79 165.34 65.47
CA LYS A 364 52.47 165.89 65.81
C LYS A 364 51.63 164.88 66.59
N LEU A 365 51.81 163.58 66.32
CA LEU A 365 51.08 162.47 66.94
C LEU A 365 51.22 162.46 68.47
N ASN A 366 52.36 162.84 69.02
CA ASN A 366 52.54 162.83 70.48
C ASN A 366 51.89 164.01 71.21
N SER A 367 51.65 165.15 70.54
CA SER A 367 51.01 166.31 71.20
C SER A 367 49.49 166.17 71.35
N LEU A 368 48.88 165.35 70.49
CA LEU A 368 47.45 165.01 70.56
C LEU A 368 47.12 164.23 71.84
N THR A 369 48.10 163.53 72.40
CA THR A 369 47.93 162.67 73.57
C THR A 369 47.81 163.48 74.88
N ASP A 370 48.47 164.64 74.98
CA ASP A 370 48.56 165.39 76.25
C ASP A 370 47.32 166.23 76.61
N THR A 371 46.42 166.53 75.67
CA THR A 371 45.30 167.45 75.97
C THR A 371 43.96 166.75 76.18
N VAL A 372 43.82 165.52 75.67
CA VAL A 372 42.70 164.61 75.99
C VAL A 372 42.63 164.32 77.50
N GLU A 373 43.75 164.39 78.23
CA GLU A 373 43.75 164.22 79.68
C GLU A 373 43.14 165.41 80.44
N LYS A 374 43.13 166.62 79.86
CA LYS A 374 42.65 167.84 80.53
C LYS A 374 41.13 167.98 80.51
N THR A 375 40.50 167.46 79.46
CA THR A 375 39.04 167.37 79.32
C THR A 375 38.40 166.40 80.32
N GLN A 376 39.16 165.46 80.88
CA GLN A 376 38.65 164.43 81.78
C GLN A 376 38.42 164.93 83.23
N THR A 377 39.15 165.95 83.68
CA THR A 377 39.15 166.37 85.10
C THR A 377 38.01 167.33 85.50
N GLN A 378 37.46 168.12 84.59
CA GLN A 378 36.46 169.13 84.97
C GLN A 378 35.03 168.59 84.96
N LEU A 379 34.77 167.52 84.20
CA LEU A 379 33.47 166.86 84.11
C LEU A 379 33.04 166.21 85.44
N VAL A 380 33.99 165.89 86.31
CA VAL A 380 33.74 165.18 87.57
C VAL A 380 33.15 166.11 88.66
N SER A 381 33.32 167.43 88.57
CA SER A 381 32.75 168.37 89.56
C SER A 381 31.25 168.65 89.37
N VAL A 382 30.66 168.21 88.26
CA VAL A 382 29.24 168.39 87.88
C VAL A 382 28.28 167.60 88.79
N LEU A 383 28.75 166.60 89.53
CA LEU A 383 27.84 165.64 90.18
C LEU A 383 27.58 165.87 91.67
N SER A 384 28.14 166.93 92.28
CA SER A 384 28.19 167.05 93.74
C SER A 384 27.32 168.14 94.38
N ALA A 385 26.99 169.25 93.71
CA ALA A 385 26.18 170.32 94.30
C ALA A 385 24.67 170.20 94.01
N ALA A 386 24.32 169.42 92.99
CA ALA A 386 22.95 169.13 92.68
C ALA A 386 22.52 167.94 93.55
N ASN A 387 22.01 168.25 94.75
CA ASN A 387 21.36 167.31 95.67
C ASN A 387 20.05 166.81 95.02
N VAL A 388 20.22 166.00 93.98
CA VAL A 388 19.20 165.51 93.07
C VAL A 388 19.41 164.02 92.89
N ASP A 389 18.35 163.29 93.22
CA ASP A 389 18.19 161.85 93.23
C ASP A 389 18.61 161.19 91.91
N GLN A 390 19.47 160.19 92.08
CA GLN A 390 20.29 159.56 91.06
C GLN A 390 19.59 158.36 90.37
N THR A 391 18.33 158.08 90.71
CA THR A 391 17.44 157.25 89.86
C THR A 391 16.64 158.10 88.84
N ALA A 392 16.56 159.43 89.01
CA ALA A 392 15.81 160.35 88.12
C ALA A 392 16.68 161.19 87.15
N HIS A 393 17.96 161.45 87.45
CA HIS A 393 18.83 162.32 86.63
C HIS A 393 19.19 161.75 85.23
N ARG A 394 19.07 160.43 85.07
CA ARG A 394 19.24 159.70 83.80
C ARG A 394 18.16 160.07 82.75
N GLY A 395 17.06 160.72 83.14
CA GLY A 395 15.98 161.11 82.23
C GLY A 395 16.22 162.38 81.39
N ILE A 396 17.05 163.32 81.85
CA ILE A 396 17.30 164.58 81.10
C ILE A 396 18.51 164.44 80.16
N ILE A 397 19.45 163.53 80.45
CA ILE A 397 20.64 163.32 79.63
C ILE A 397 20.34 162.57 78.31
N ASN A 398 19.41 161.61 78.29
CA ASN A 398 18.85 161.10 77.02
C ASN A 398 18.06 162.18 76.22
N LYS A 399 17.79 163.36 76.79
CA LYS A 399 16.97 164.42 76.18
C LYS A 399 17.78 165.61 75.66
N VAL A 400 18.96 165.89 76.22
CA VAL A 400 19.91 166.85 75.62
C VAL A 400 20.55 166.28 74.33
N GLU A 401 20.51 164.94 74.18
CA GLU A 401 20.88 164.19 72.96
C GLU A 401 20.02 164.51 71.72
N VAL A 402 18.87 165.18 71.89
CA VAL A 402 18.09 165.69 70.75
C VAL A 402 18.27 167.21 70.59
N GLN A 403 18.79 167.95 71.58
CA GLN A 403 18.76 169.43 71.61
C GLN A 403 20.11 170.13 71.36
N LEU A 404 21.25 169.42 71.44
CA LEU A 404 22.49 169.90 70.80
C LEU A 404 22.32 170.07 69.27
N CYS A 405 21.25 169.48 68.73
CA CYS A 405 20.72 169.74 67.40
C CYS A 405 20.12 171.15 67.20
N VAL A 406 20.01 172.01 68.24
CA VAL A 406 19.32 173.32 68.13
C VAL A 406 20.21 174.52 68.49
N PHE A 407 20.95 174.51 69.61
CA PHE A 407 21.44 175.76 70.20
C PHE A 407 22.87 176.18 69.86
N LEU A 408 23.33 175.85 68.66
CA LEU A 408 24.17 176.77 67.89
C LEU A 408 23.36 178.02 67.40
N PHE A 409 22.27 178.40 68.10
CA PHE A 409 21.40 179.54 67.78
C PHE A 409 20.72 180.22 68.98
N GLY A 410 21.20 181.42 69.30
CA GLY A 410 20.45 182.60 69.76
C GLY A 410 21.42 183.64 70.33
N SER A 411 21.79 184.78 69.72
CA SER A 411 21.37 185.47 68.50
C SER A 411 22.52 186.40 68.04
N SER A 412 22.76 186.63 66.74
CA SER A 412 23.40 187.88 66.26
C SER A 412 22.59 189.06 66.85
N SER A 413 23.12 190.13 67.43
CA SER A 413 24.37 190.89 67.28
C SER A 413 24.73 191.55 68.63
N VAL A 414 25.97 191.92 68.98
CA VAL A 414 27.15 192.39 68.23
C VAL A 414 28.28 191.37 68.21
#